data_AF-A0A9P5E108-F1
#
_entry.id   AF-A0A9P5E108-F1
#
_cell.length_a   1.000
_cell.length_b   1.000
_cell.length_c   1.000
_cell.angle_alpha   90.00
_cell.angle_beta   90.00
_cell.angle_gamma   90.00
#
_symmetry.space_group_name_H-M   'P 1'
#
loop_
_entity.id
_entity.type
_entity.pdbx_description
1 polymer ?
#
loop_
_entity_poly.entity_id
_entity_poly.type
_entity_poly.pdbx_seq_one_letter_code
_entity_poly.pdbx_strand_id
1 'polypeptide(L)' 'MTTVLALDEVTCGDHPVAAKHVLGAMKMIEDAGGLESLGLNHLIRYVLYNLMFGKRLSEWDFDLQLASTLLPRDSILP' A
#
# COMPACT_ATOMS: atom_id res chain seq x y z
N MET A 1 6.99 -6.03 6.62
CA MET A 1 8.33 -5.84 6.03
C MET A 1 8.26 -5.05 4.73
N THR A 2 7.36 -5.40 3.80
CA THR A 2 7.19 -4.73 2.49
C THR A 2 6.82 -3.25 2.54
N THR A 3 6.05 -2.79 3.53
CA THR A 3 5.72 -1.36 3.69
C THR A 3 6.92 -0.47 4.01
N VAL A 4 7.92 -1.00 4.72
CA VAL A 4 9.17 -0.29 5.05
C VAL A 4 10.07 -0.22 3.82
N LEU A 5 10.12 -1.29 3.02
CA LEU A 5 10.87 -1.32 1.76
C LEU A 5 10.32 -0.32 0.74
N ALA A 6 8.98 -0.24 0.61
CA ALA A 6 8.35 0.76 -0.25
C ALA A 6 8.68 2.21 0.16
N LEU A 7 8.84 2.47 1.47
CA LEU A 7 9.23 3.80 1.96
C LEU A 7 10.70 4.12 1.62
N ASP A 8 11.59 3.15 1.76
CA ASP A 8 13.02 3.28 1.41
C ASP A 8 13.18 3.60 -0.08
N GLU A 9 12.45 2.89 -0.95
CA GLU A 9 12.51 3.07 -2.40
C GLU A 9 11.91 4.39 -2.87
N VAL A 10 10.81 4.84 -2.24
CA VAL A 10 10.30 6.21 -2.46
C VAL A 10 11.36 7.25 -2.08
N THR A 11 12.12 7.02 -1.00
CA THR A 11 13.18 7.92 -0.56
C THR A 11 14.38 7.90 -1.51
N CYS A 12 14.68 6.74 -2.10
CA CYS A 12 15.69 6.58 -3.16
C CYS A 12 15.20 7.01 -4.56
N GLY A 13 13.91 7.31 -4.75
CA GLY A 13 13.33 7.74 -6.03
C GLY A 13 12.94 6.60 -6.98
N ASP A 14 13.02 5.35 -6.56
CA ASP A 14 12.63 4.18 -7.35
C ASP A 14 11.14 3.84 -7.18
N HIS A 15 10.31 4.68 -7.80
CA HIS A 15 8.84 4.60 -7.72
C HIS A 15 8.26 3.28 -8.29
N PRO A 16 8.79 2.72 -9.40
CA PRO A 16 8.33 1.41 -9.91
C PRO A 16 8.56 0.25 -8.94
N VAL A 17 9.72 0.18 -8.26
CA VAL A 17 9.98 -0.89 -7.28
C VAL A 17 9.13 -0.68 -6.02
N ALA A 18 9.00 0.57 -5.57
CA ALA A 18 8.13 0.92 -4.46
C ALA A 18 6.68 0.47 -4.71
N ALA A 19 6.16 0.67 -5.93
CA ALA A 19 4.82 0.24 -6.30
C ALA A 19 4.64 -1.29 -6.18
N LYS A 20 5.65 -2.08 -6.60
CA LYS A 20 5.62 -3.55 -6.45
C LYS A 20 5.62 -4.00 -4.99
N HIS A 21 6.36 -3.32 -4.12
CA HIS A 21 6.36 -3.63 -2.69
C HIS A 21 5.06 -3.25 -2.00
N VAL A 22 4.43 -2.13 -2.38
CA VAL A 22 3.08 -1.79 -1.93
C VAL A 22 2.07 -2.82 -2.41
N LEU A 23 2.13 -3.26 -3.68
CA LEU A 23 1.27 -4.32 -4.21
C LEU A 23 1.45 -5.64 -3.46
N GLY A 24 2.69 -6.02 -3.15
CA GLY A 24 2.97 -7.18 -2.31
C GLY A 24 2.41 -7.05 -0.89
N ALA A 25 2.50 -5.87 -0.28
CA ALA A 25 1.87 -5.59 1.00
C ALA A 25 0.34 -5.73 0.93
N MET A 26 -0.28 -5.22 -0.13
CA MET A 26 -1.71 -5.29 -0.37
C MET A 26 -2.20 -6.73 -0.50
N LYS A 27 -1.50 -7.57 -1.27
CA LYS A 27 -1.84 -8.99 -1.42
C LYS A 27 -1.76 -9.74 -0.09
N MET A 28 -0.73 -9.49 0.73
CA MET A 28 -0.63 -10.10 2.06
C MET A 28 -1.77 -9.67 2.99
N ILE A 29 -2.25 -8.44 2.85
CA ILE A 29 -3.40 -7.95 3.61
C ILE A 29 -4.68 -8.66 3.17
N GLU A 30 -4.88 -8.80 1.86
CA GLU A 30 -6.02 -9.51 1.28
C GLU A 30 -6.03 -10.98 1.69
N ASP A 31 -4.89 -11.68 1.53
CA ASP A 31 -4.71 -13.09 1.91
C ASP A 31 -4.97 -13.35 3.39
N ALA A 32 -4.69 -12.36 4.25
CA ALA A 32 -4.94 -12.44 5.68
C ALA A 32 -6.40 -12.15 6.06
N GLY A 33 -7.27 -11.78 5.12
CA GLY A 33 -8.66 -11.39 5.40
C GLY A 33 -8.84 -9.92 5.78
N GLY A 34 -7.89 -9.07 5.43
CA GLY A 34 -7.96 -7.62 5.59
C GLY A 34 -7.06 -7.04 6.68
N LEU A 35 -7.02 -5.70 6.74
CA LEU A 35 -6.17 -4.94 7.67
C LEU A 35 -6.48 -5.25 9.14
N GLU A 36 -7.75 -5.51 9.47
CA GLU A 36 -8.19 -5.82 10.84
C GLU A 36 -7.74 -7.21 11.30
N SER A 37 -7.76 -8.18 10.41
CA SER A 37 -7.34 -9.56 10.70
C SER A 37 -5.84 -9.64 11.05
N LEU A 38 -5.03 -8.77 10.45
CA LEU A 38 -3.60 -8.65 10.77
C LEU A 38 -3.32 -7.82 12.04
N GLY A 39 -4.35 -7.27 12.69
CA GLY A 39 -4.18 -6.36 13.83
C GLY A 39 -3.36 -5.11 13.48
N LEU A 40 -3.35 -4.71 12.21
CA LEU A 40 -2.55 -3.57 11.76
C LEU A 40 -3.14 -2.28 12.32
N ASN A 41 -2.30 -1.56 13.05
CA ASN A 41 -2.72 -0.31 13.67
C ASN A 41 -2.93 0.80 12.62
N HIS A 42 -3.47 1.89 13.10
CA HIS A 42 -3.79 3.08 12.31
C HIS A 42 -2.60 3.68 11.55
N LEU A 43 -1.41 3.62 12.12
CA LEU A 43 -0.19 4.15 11.51
C LEU A 43 0.14 3.38 10.21
N ILE A 44 -0.03 2.07 10.19
CA ILE A 44 0.25 1.27 8.99
C ILE A 44 -0.79 1.54 7.90
N ARG A 45 -2.07 1.72 8.26
CA ARG A 45 -3.10 2.16 7.32
C ARG A 45 -2.76 3.52 6.72
N TYR A 46 -2.37 4.46 7.57
CA TYR A 46 -1.95 5.81 7.16
C TYR A 46 -0.73 5.78 6.22
N VAL A 47 0.27 4.96 6.52
CA VAL A 47 1.47 4.82 5.66
C VAL A 47 1.08 4.23 4.31
N LEU A 48 0.29 3.16 4.28
CA LEU A 48 -0.19 2.55 3.02
C LEU A 48 -0.99 3.55 2.18
N TYR A 49 -1.90 4.30 2.82
CA TYR A 49 -2.66 5.35 2.15
C TYR A 49 -1.75 6.39 1.49
N ASN A 50 -0.77 6.91 2.23
CA ASN A 50 0.14 7.93 1.72
C ASN A 50 1.05 7.40 0.62
N LEU A 51 1.47 6.14 0.68
CA LEU A 51 2.25 5.51 -0.38
C LEU A 51 1.41 5.38 -1.65
N MET A 52 0.18 4.88 -1.55
CA MET A 52 -0.70 4.68 -2.71
C MET A 52 -1.15 5.99 -3.35
N PHE A 53 -1.68 6.92 -2.55
CA PHE A 53 -2.35 8.13 -3.04
C PHE A 53 -1.51 9.39 -2.88
N GLY A 54 -0.84 9.56 -1.73
CA GLY A 54 -0.02 10.75 -1.47
C GLY A 54 1.23 10.83 -2.35
N LYS A 55 1.89 9.68 -2.58
CA LYS A 55 3.04 9.53 -3.48
C LYS A 55 2.66 9.05 -4.88
N ARG A 56 1.36 8.88 -5.14
CA ARG A 56 0.78 8.48 -6.44
C ARG A 56 1.38 7.18 -6.97
N LEU A 57 1.83 6.26 -6.09
CA LEU A 57 2.43 4.99 -6.52
C LEU A 57 1.46 4.13 -7.34
N SER A 58 0.15 4.28 -7.13
CA SER A 58 -0.88 3.61 -7.94
C SER A 58 -0.84 3.98 -9.43
N GLU A 59 -0.19 5.08 -9.82
CA GLU A 59 -0.03 5.46 -11.23
C GLU A 59 1.14 4.76 -11.91
N TRP A 60 2.04 4.19 -11.11
CA TRP A 60 3.26 3.54 -11.60
C TRP A 60 3.09 2.04 -11.84
N ASP A 61 1.98 1.46 -11.40
CA ASP A 61 1.68 0.03 -11.54
C ASP A 61 0.16 -0.19 -11.71
N PHE A 62 -0.24 -0.85 -12.81
CA PHE A 62 -1.64 -1.06 -13.17
C PHE A 62 -2.38 -1.97 -12.18
N ASP A 63 -1.71 -2.99 -11.66
CA ASP A 63 -2.31 -3.92 -10.70
C ASP A 63 -2.52 -3.23 -9.36
N LEU A 64 -1.58 -2.36 -8.96
CA LEU A 64 -1.74 -1.50 -7.79
C LEU A 64 -2.84 -0.46 -8.00
N GLN A 65 -2.98 0.08 -9.21
CA GLN A 65 -4.09 0.95 -9.57
C GLN A 65 -5.43 0.24 -9.39
N LEU A 66 -5.56 -0.97 -9.93
CA LEU A 66 -6.76 -1.78 -9.79
C LEU A 66 -7.04 -2.11 -8.31
N ALA A 67 -6.03 -2.56 -7.57
CA ALA A 67 -6.16 -2.85 -6.13
C ALA A 67 -6.61 -1.61 -5.34
N SER A 68 -6.12 -0.42 -5.69
CA SER A 68 -6.52 0.85 -5.05
C SER A 68 -8.00 1.22 -5.27
N THR A 69 -8.60 0.76 -6.37
CA THR A 69 -10.03 1.00 -6.67
C THR A 69 -10.97 0.00 -6.00
N LEU A 70 -10.46 -1.18 -5.66
CA LEU A 70 -11.24 -2.26 -5.03
C LEU A 70 -11.28 -2.16 -3.51
N LEU A 71 -10.39 -1.35 -2.91
CA LEU A 71 -10.41 -1.09 -1.47
C LEU A 71 -11.47 -0.04 -1.15
N PRO A 72 -12.42 -0.33 -0.24
CA PRO A 72 -13.32 0.69 0.26
C PRO A 72 -12.48 1.81 0.89
N ARG A 73 -12.73 3.07 0.49
CA ARG A 73 -12.06 4.24 1.07
C ARG A 73 -12.08 4.20 2.61
N ASP A 74 -13.18 3.71 3.17
CA ASP A 74 -13.43 3.59 4.60
C ASP A 74 -12.54 2.55 5.31
N SER A 75 -11.91 1.63 4.56
CA SER A 75 -10.99 0.62 5.11
C SER A 75 -9.57 1.13 5.31
N ILE A 76 -9.21 2.24 4.67
CA ILE A 76 -7.85 2.79 4.64
C ILE A 76 -7.79 4.22 5.21
N LEU A 77 -8.90 4.97 5.16
CA LEU A 77 -8.99 6.25 5.83
C LEU A 77 -8.81 6.08 7.35
N PRO A 78 -8.08 6.99 8.01
CA PRO A 78 -8.05 7.05 9.45
C PRO A 78 -9.43 7.40 10.03
#